data_AF-A0A5B0MHX4-F1
#
_entry.id   AF-A0A5B0MHX4-F1
#
_cell.length_a   1.000
_cell.length_b   1.000
_cell.length_c   1.000
_cell.angle_alpha   90.00
_cell.angle_beta   90.00
_cell.angle_gamma   90.00
#
_symmetry.space_group_name_H-M   'P 1'
#
loop_
_entity.id
_entity.type
_entity.pdbx_description
1 polymer ?
#
loop_
_entity_poly.entity_id
_entity_poly.type
_entity_poly.pdbx_seq_one_letter_code
_entity_poly.pdbx_strand_id
1 'polypeptide(L)'
;MQQVWSPSRCEDMQELHEKMKTASRNPKWDLGPQLMNLVHDMVEWFTPDTHSRSFYECPDLFSPSVNSISAFKVIYNPDAFKAALSSCPRLLQVDAVDPFFQHNVVQLDLIEKAYKSKDPIKATSWKTLYSMMIRTGHEPGYTKDKLLGTAISKLYTLSVSSLEHLHHYLKPASLAPGKHSNKSQDSLHLAGHFIIGKIRALKADMMASGDTGSEKKSNGLMILQKRIWDTLLCCLMMQQSKFGSDPKHPGGSNGGSDGSIEESLRKSGGRNLFKDGDVENTKSQEDMKEWGKIRLAAFGSMAIFFLYGTAGWWHCLTDSHNFNQKDVWALVQLAHAKNEWLYPKGHNKERPAEDTPWYTTDSFVRWLLIQGGMHIREADKVDWEYAPRFWAKQVTEINISRFALQDILSEVCRRDTKSLNYKGQVSPSVKFDKGTQAIVTKLQQQIRTELKNTLDSHHASICAHEEALEVDTQSHASHADPQDETSSVDIPLVKLPKRPAPSTDLNPGGQQTSKRSRNHDTTNFSSSPLSSPLPP
;
A
#
# COMPACT_ATOMS: atom_id res chain seq x y z
N MET A 1 -30.71 -4.75 4.78
CA MET A 1 -29.32 -4.34 4.51
C MET A 1 -28.86 -3.49 5.69
N GLN A 2 -27.71 -3.77 6.28
CA GLN A 2 -27.07 -2.79 7.17
C GLN A 2 -26.43 -1.72 6.28
N GLN A 3 -26.79 -0.46 6.48
CA GLN A 3 -26.13 0.66 5.81
C GLN A 3 -24.78 0.91 6.50
N VAL A 4 -23.76 1.32 5.73
CA VAL A 4 -22.40 1.61 6.28
C VAL A 4 -22.47 2.69 7.37
N TRP A 5 -23.35 3.67 7.17
CA TRP A 5 -23.69 4.75 8.09
C TRP A 5 -25.17 4.67 8.48
N SER A 6 -25.49 5.03 9.72
CA SER A 6 -26.86 5.24 10.17
C SER A 6 -27.47 6.50 9.52
N PRO A 7 -28.81 6.66 9.51
CA PRO A 7 -29.46 7.90 9.08
C PRO A 7 -28.91 9.15 9.78
N SER A 8 -28.71 9.09 11.11
CA SER A 8 -28.10 10.18 11.89
C SER A 8 -26.71 10.56 11.39
N ARG A 9 -25.86 9.57 11.08
CA ARG A 9 -24.50 9.84 10.57
C ARG A 9 -24.52 10.37 9.13
N CYS A 10 -25.52 10.03 8.34
CA CYS A 10 -25.75 10.67 7.04
C CYS A 10 -26.14 12.16 7.21
N GLU A 11 -26.91 12.51 8.24
CA GLU A 11 -27.24 13.91 8.58
C GLU A 11 -26.01 14.66 9.08
N ASP A 12 -25.23 14.08 10.01
CA ASP A 12 -23.95 14.64 10.50
C ASP A 12 -23.00 14.94 9.33
N MET A 13 -22.87 14.01 8.38
CA MET A 13 -22.02 14.15 7.21
C MET A 13 -22.53 15.21 6.22
N GLN A 14 -23.84 15.41 6.10
CA GLN A 14 -24.41 16.51 5.33
C GLN A 14 -24.10 17.87 5.98
N GLU A 15 -24.28 17.99 7.30
CA GLU A 15 -23.95 19.22 8.03
C GLU A 15 -22.45 19.54 7.92
N LEU A 16 -21.58 18.53 8.07
CA LEU A 16 -20.13 18.66 7.93
C LEU A 16 -19.72 19.09 6.52
N HIS A 17 -20.42 18.61 5.49
CA HIS A 17 -20.23 18.98 4.09
C HIS A 17 -20.65 20.44 3.80
N GLU A 18 -21.75 20.93 4.38
CA GLU A 18 -22.14 22.35 4.24
C GLU A 18 -21.20 23.30 5.02
N LYS A 19 -20.72 22.87 6.20
CA LYS A 19 -19.63 23.55 6.93
C LYS A 19 -18.37 23.64 6.06
N MET A 20 -17.94 22.53 5.46
CA MET A 20 -16.80 22.48 4.53
C MET A 20 -16.99 23.40 3.32
N LYS A 21 -18.16 23.36 2.65
CA LYS A 21 -18.48 24.24 1.50
C LYS A 21 -18.39 25.72 1.83
N THR A 22 -18.71 26.08 3.07
CA THR A 22 -18.65 27.46 3.56
C THR A 22 -17.22 27.86 3.89
N ALA A 23 -16.50 27.03 4.67
CA ALA A 23 -15.12 27.28 5.07
C ALA A 23 -14.16 27.34 3.88
N SER A 24 -14.30 26.42 2.92
CA SER A 24 -13.48 26.33 1.69
C SER A 24 -13.68 27.48 0.68
N ARG A 25 -14.52 28.49 0.99
CA ARG A 25 -14.52 29.78 0.29
C ARG A 25 -13.34 30.66 0.71
N ASN A 26 -12.78 30.44 1.90
CA ASN A 26 -11.57 31.09 2.36
C ASN A 26 -10.34 30.37 1.78
N PRO A 27 -9.50 31.02 0.94
CA PRO A 27 -8.30 30.38 0.39
C PRO A 27 -7.21 30.08 1.42
N LYS A 28 -7.35 30.61 2.66
CA LYS A 28 -6.50 30.30 3.82
C LYS A 28 -7.13 29.28 4.76
N TRP A 29 -8.24 28.63 4.38
CA TRP A 29 -8.83 27.56 5.20
C TRP A 29 -7.82 26.43 5.36
N ASP A 30 -7.64 25.98 6.59
CA ASP A 30 -6.83 24.83 6.93
C ASP A 30 -7.75 23.68 7.37
N LEU A 31 -7.83 22.65 6.54
CA LEU A 31 -8.59 21.43 6.82
C LEU A 31 -7.77 20.39 7.62
N GLY A 32 -6.48 20.62 7.83
CA GLY A 32 -5.57 19.70 8.49
C GLY A 32 -6.04 19.25 9.88
N PRO A 33 -6.45 20.15 10.80
CA PRO A 33 -6.92 19.76 12.13
C PRO A 33 -8.13 18.81 12.10
N GLN A 34 -9.03 18.99 11.13
CA GLN A 34 -10.20 18.14 10.95
C GLN A 34 -9.82 16.77 10.37
N LEU A 35 -9.02 16.76 9.30
CA LEU A 35 -8.62 15.52 8.63
C LEU A 35 -7.67 14.68 9.49
N MET A 36 -6.83 15.29 10.31
CA MET A 36 -5.88 14.56 11.16
C MET A 36 -6.59 13.64 12.16
N ASN A 37 -7.78 14.02 12.66
CA ASN A 37 -8.59 13.12 13.50
C ASN A 37 -8.94 11.82 12.78
N LEU A 38 -9.33 11.92 11.50
CA LEU A 38 -9.66 10.76 10.66
C LEU A 38 -8.39 9.94 10.33
N VAL A 39 -7.24 10.61 10.16
CA VAL A 39 -5.95 9.95 9.94
C VAL A 39 -5.50 9.19 11.19
N HIS A 40 -5.63 9.75 12.39
CA HIS A 40 -5.33 9.04 13.63
C HIS A 40 -6.12 7.72 13.71
N ASP A 41 -7.45 7.80 13.50
CA ASP A 41 -8.33 6.63 13.50
C ASP A 41 -7.85 5.58 12.49
N MET A 42 -7.59 5.98 11.23
CA MET A 42 -7.18 5.05 10.18
C MET A 42 -5.80 4.42 10.45
N VAL A 43 -4.82 5.18 10.94
CA VAL A 43 -3.47 4.66 11.26
C VAL A 43 -3.52 3.74 12.48
N GLU A 44 -4.33 4.07 13.49
CA GLU A 44 -4.61 3.20 14.64
C GLU A 44 -5.21 1.85 14.17
N TRP A 45 -6.20 1.89 13.29
CA TRP A 45 -6.84 0.70 12.70
C TRP A 45 -5.91 -0.13 11.80
N PHE A 46 -4.84 0.44 11.26
CA PHE A 46 -3.84 -0.29 10.47
C PHE A 46 -2.87 -1.13 11.30
N THR A 47 -2.78 -0.90 12.62
CA THR A 47 -1.84 -1.61 13.52
C THR A 47 -1.83 -3.14 13.36
N PRO A 48 -2.99 -3.84 13.33
CA PRO A 48 -3.03 -5.30 13.12
C PRO A 48 -2.85 -5.76 11.65
N ASP A 49 -2.72 -4.84 10.68
CA ASP A 49 -2.60 -5.13 9.24
C ASP A 49 -1.26 -4.64 8.68
N THR A 50 -0.20 -4.99 9.42
CA THR A 50 1.21 -4.88 9.06
C THR A 50 1.90 -6.25 9.19
N HIS A 51 3.06 -6.42 8.56
CA HIS A 51 3.95 -7.52 8.88
C HIS A 51 4.61 -7.32 10.25
N SER A 52 5.29 -8.36 10.74
CA SER A 52 6.14 -8.25 11.92
C SER A 52 7.34 -7.32 11.70
N ARG A 53 7.91 -6.80 12.79
CA ARG A 53 9.02 -5.83 12.76
C ARG A 53 10.23 -6.34 11.97
N SER A 54 10.58 -7.62 12.13
CA SER A 54 11.73 -8.24 11.47
C SER A 54 11.59 -8.31 9.94
N PHE A 55 10.37 -8.34 9.40
CA PHE A 55 10.14 -8.27 7.95
C PHE A 55 10.71 -6.97 7.34
N TYR A 56 10.53 -5.85 8.04
CA TYR A 56 11.00 -4.53 7.59
C TYR A 56 12.45 -4.27 7.98
N GLU A 57 12.80 -4.46 9.25
CA GLU A 57 14.09 -4.03 9.81
C GLU A 57 15.26 -4.99 9.58
N CYS A 58 14.98 -6.24 9.21
CA CYS A 58 15.99 -7.25 8.91
C CYS A 58 15.95 -7.59 7.40
N PRO A 59 16.35 -6.65 6.49
CA PRO A 59 16.37 -6.89 5.04
C PRO A 59 17.22 -8.12 4.68
N ASP A 60 18.20 -8.39 5.51
CA ASP A 60 19.11 -9.52 5.55
C ASP A 60 18.45 -10.91 5.66
N LEU A 61 17.17 -11.00 6.06
CA LEU A 61 16.41 -12.27 6.07
C LEU A 61 15.84 -12.59 4.68
N PHE A 62 15.73 -11.59 3.80
CA PHE A 62 15.36 -11.80 2.40
C PHE A 62 16.61 -12.09 1.57
N SER A 63 16.82 -13.35 1.18
CA SER A 63 17.95 -13.76 0.34
C SER A 63 17.47 -14.58 -0.86
N PRO A 64 17.17 -13.96 -2.02
CA PRO A 64 16.77 -14.65 -3.23
C PRO A 64 17.92 -15.51 -3.78
N SER A 65 17.60 -16.67 -4.37
CA SER A 65 18.63 -17.54 -4.94
C SER A 65 19.13 -17.02 -6.30
N VAL A 66 20.32 -17.48 -6.73
CA VAL A 66 20.85 -17.17 -8.06
C VAL A 66 19.93 -17.67 -9.18
N ASN A 67 19.22 -18.79 -8.96
CA ASN A 67 18.20 -19.29 -9.89
C ASN A 67 17.02 -18.34 -9.96
N SER A 68 16.59 -17.79 -8.82
CA SER A 68 15.46 -16.88 -8.73
C SER A 68 15.75 -15.54 -9.42
N ILE A 69 16.93 -14.96 -9.18
CA ILE A 69 17.40 -13.80 -9.95
C ILE A 69 17.43 -14.11 -11.45
N SER A 70 17.93 -15.30 -11.84
CA SER A 70 17.96 -15.71 -13.25
C SER A 70 16.57 -15.90 -13.87
N ALA A 71 15.59 -16.36 -13.09
CA ALA A 71 14.20 -16.48 -13.53
C ALA A 71 13.54 -15.11 -13.71
N PHE A 72 13.81 -14.15 -12.82
CA PHE A 72 13.24 -12.81 -12.87
C PHE A 72 13.81 -11.95 -14.01
N LYS A 73 14.93 -12.32 -14.65
CA LYS A 73 15.48 -11.59 -15.82
C LYS A 73 14.53 -11.45 -17.01
N VAL A 74 13.43 -12.21 -17.05
CA VAL A 74 12.34 -12.03 -18.02
C VAL A 74 11.68 -10.64 -17.95
N ILE A 75 11.83 -9.92 -16.82
CA ILE A 75 11.39 -8.53 -16.66
C ILE A 75 12.08 -7.62 -17.68
N TYR A 76 13.32 -7.90 -18.09
CA TYR A 76 14.05 -7.09 -19.08
C TYR A 76 13.54 -7.24 -20.52
N ASN A 77 12.52 -8.07 -20.78
CA ASN A 77 11.81 -8.07 -22.05
C ASN A 77 10.60 -7.12 -21.96
N PRO A 78 10.67 -5.91 -22.55
CA PRO A 78 9.62 -4.90 -22.39
C PRO A 78 8.27 -5.37 -22.92
N ASP A 79 8.24 -5.98 -24.10
CA ASP A 79 6.98 -6.38 -24.75
C ASP A 79 6.28 -7.50 -23.96
N ALA A 80 7.04 -8.54 -23.59
CA ALA A 80 6.52 -9.67 -22.84
C ALA A 80 6.08 -9.27 -21.41
N PHE A 81 6.88 -8.46 -20.70
CA PHE A 81 6.57 -8.09 -19.33
C PHE A 81 5.48 -7.01 -19.24
N LYS A 82 5.43 -6.03 -20.15
CA LYS A 82 4.29 -5.10 -20.24
C LYS A 82 2.99 -5.82 -20.59
N ALA A 83 3.02 -6.81 -21.49
CA ALA A 83 1.86 -7.66 -21.73
C ALA A 83 1.44 -8.45 -20.47
N ALA A 84 2.40 -8.98 -19.70
CA ALA A 84 2.09 -9.63 -18.42
C ALA A 84 1.43 -8.66 -17.42
N LEU A 85 1.95 -7.43 -17.27
CA LEU A 85 1.36 -6.36 -16.46
C LEU A 85 -0.04 -5.94 -16.95
N SER A 86 -0.27 -5.91 -18.27
CA SER A 86 -1.61 -5.73 -18.87
C SER A 86 -2.57 -6.89 -18.58
N SER A 87 -2.10 -8.04 -18.09
CA SER A 87 -2.97 -9.11 -17.59
C SER A 87 -3.26 -9.00 -16.09
N CYS A 88 -2.66 -8.02 -15.40
CA CYS A 88 -2.69 -7.81 -13.94
C CYS A 88 -3.44 -6.52 -13.56
N PRO A 89 -4.76 -6.43 -13.82
CA PRO A 89 -5.49 -5.16 -13.74
C PRO A 89 -5.55 -4.60 -12.32
N ARG A 90 -5.44 -5.45 -11.29
CA ARG A 90 -5.53 -5.05 -9.87
C ARG A 90 -4.33 -4.24 -9.38
N LEU A 91 -3.20 -4.24 -10.12
CA LEU A 91 -2.10 -3.32 -9.85
C LEU A 91 -2.50 -1.85 -10.07
N LEU A 92 -3.57 -1.60 -10.85
CA LEU A 92 -3.99 -0.28 -11.33
C LEU A 92 -5.48 0.01 -11.14
N GLN A 93 -6.32 -0.94 -10.74
CA GLN A 93 -7.78 -0.80 -10.67
C GLN A 93 -8.31 -1.45 -9.38
N VAL A 94 -9.49 -1.03 -8.93
CA VAL A 94 -10.20 -1.69 -7.83
C VAL A 94 -10.43 -3.16 -8.18
N ASP A 95 -10.21 -4.05 -7.22
CA ASP A 95 -10.53 -5.47 -7.38
C ASP A 95 -12.05 -5.67 -7.46
N ALA A 96 -12.48 -6.60 -8.31
CA ALA A 96 -13.86 -7.08 -8.34
C ALA A 96 -14.35 -7.62 -6.97
N VAL A 97 -13.44 -8.14 -6.13
CA VAL A 97 -13.74 -8.66 -4.78
C VAL A 97 -13.17 -7.77 -3.65
N ASP A 98 -13.04 -6.46 -3.86
CA ASP A 98 -12.86 -5.52 -2.74
C ASP A 98 -14.19 -5.45 -1.93
N PRO A 99 -14.21 -5.76 -0.62
CA PRO A 99 -15.45 -5.88 0.15
C PRO A 99 -16.11 -4.52 0.49
N PHE A 100 -15.44 -3.39 0.21
CA PHE A 100 -16.03 -2.07 0.30
C PHE A 100 -16.67 -1.62 -1.01
N PHE A 101 -16.03 -1.89 -2.17
CA PHE A 101 -16.55 -1.47 -3.47
C PHE A 101 -17.60 -2.43 -4.07
N GLN A 102 -18.63 -2.75 -3.28
CA GLN A 102 -19.77 -3.58 -3.68
C GLN A 102 -21.07 -2.77 -3.72
N HIS A 103 -22.02 -3.14 -4.58
CA HIS A 103 -23.30 -2.41 -4.76
C HIS A 103 -24.15 -2.29 -3.48
N ASN A 104 -23.99 -3.21 -2.53
CA ASN A 104 -24.67 -3.20 -1.23
C ASN A 104 -23.98 -2.31 -0.17
N VAL A 105 -22.80 -1.77 -0.47
CA VAL A 105 -21.97 -0.97 0.45
C VAL A 105 -21.79 0.46 -0.07
N VAL A 106 -21.49 0.63 -1.37
CA VAL A 106 -21.27 1.92 -2.03
C VAL A 106 -22.24 2.09 -3.21
N GLN A 107 -22.76 3.31 -3.42
CA GLN A 107 -23.63 3.63 -4.56
C GLN A 107 -22.83 3.76 -5.87
N LEU A 108 -22.44 2.63 -6.45
CA LEU A 108 -21.62 2.56 -7.68
C LEU A 108 -22.30 3.27 -8.88
N ASP A 109 -23.63 3.34 -8.92
CA ASP A 109 -24.41 4.11 -9.90
C ASP A 109 -24.03 5.60 -9.96
N LEU A 110 -23.59 6.20 -8.84
CA LEU A 110 -23.10 7.59 -8.82
C LEU A 110 -21.74 7.71 -9.52
N ILE A 111 -20.88 6.69 -9.39
CA ILE A 111 -19.59 6.62 -10.10
C ILE A 111 -19.84 6.47 -11.61
N GLU A 112 -20.80 5.63 -12.03
CA GLU A 112 -21.20 5.53 -13.43
C GLU A 112 -21.71 6.87 -13.98
N LYS A 113 -22.58 7.57 -13.24
CA LYS A 113 -23.09 8.90 -13.61
C LYS A 113 -21.96 9.93 -13.72
N ALA A 114 -21.02 9.96 -12.78
CA ALA A 114 -19.86 10.86 -12.81
C ALA A 114 -18.94 10.59 -14.02
N TYR A 115 -18.68 9.31 -14.33
CA TYR A 115 -17.93 8.90 -15.51
C TYR A 115 -18.63 9.33 -16.80
N LYS A 116 -19.93 9.03 -16.95
CA LYS A 116 -20.74 9.37 -18.13
C LYS A 116 -21.08 10.86 -18.27
N SER A 117 -20.91 11.66 -17.22
CA SER A 117 -21.23 13.10 -17.25
C SER A 117 -20.51 13.79 -18.41
N LYS A 118 -21.24 14.66 -19.12
CA LYS A 118 -20.72 15.52 -20.20
C LYS A 118 -20.25 16.89 -19.70
N ASP A 119 -20.28 17.12 -18.38
CA ASP A 119 -19.79 18.35 -17.78
C ASP A 119 -18.30 18.56 -18.15
N PRO A 120 -17.92 19.70 -18.74
CA PRO A 120 -16.52 20.00 -19.05
C PRO A 120 -15.62 20.10 -17.80
N ILE A 121 -16.18 20.43 -16.63
CA ILE A 121 -15.43 20.64 -15.39
C ILE A 121 -15.83 19.58 -14.35
N LYS A 122 -15.19 18.41 -14.43
CA LYS A 122 -15.32 17.37 -13.38
C LYS A 122 -14.35 17.63 -12.23
N ALA A 123 -14.85 17.63 -11.00
CA ALA A 123 -14.05 17.68 -9.78
C ALA A 123 -13.04 16.53 -9.73
N THR A 124 -11.84 16.78 -9.19
CA THR A 124 -10.72 15.84 -9.27
C THR A 124 -10.92 14.61 -8.39
N SER A 125 -11.69 14.73 -7.30
CA SER A 125 -12.21 13.63 -6.49
C SER A 125 -13.03 12.63 -7.32
N TRP A 126 -14.03 13.11 -8.07
CA TRP A 126 -14.82 12.24 -8.96
C TRP A 126 -13.96 11.58 -10.04
N LYS A 127 -13.01 12.32 -10.63
CA LYS A 127 -12.03 11.74 -11.58
C LYS A 127 -11.26 10.59 -10.92
N THR A 128 -10.74 10.80 -9.72
CA THR A 128 -10.00 9.79 -8.93
C THR A 128 -10.83 8.53 -8.70
N LEU A 129 -12.10 8.69 -8.27
CA LEU A 129 -13.00 7.57 -8.00
C LEU A 129 -13.25 6.71 -9.23
N TYR A 130 -13.66 7.32 -10.36
CA TYR A 130 -13.92 6.53 -11.56
C TYR A 130 -12.63 6.05 -12.24
N SER A 131 -11.50 6.75 -12.13
CA SER A 131 -10.21 6.36 -12.72
C SER A 131 -9.76 4.96 -12.26
N MET A 132 -10.03 4.59 -11.01
CA MET A 132 -9.76 3.24 -10.50
C MET A 132 -10.69 2.14 -11.05
N MET A 133 -11.66 2.51 -11.89
CA MET A 133 -12.69 1.61 -12.45
C MET A 133 -12.94 1.83 -13.96
N ILE A 134 -12.07 2.53 -14.70
CA ILE A 134 -12.30 2.84 -16.13
C ILE A 134 -12.24 1.61 -17.06
N ARG A 135 -11.60 0.51 -16.63
CA ARG A 135 -11.39 -0.69 -17.46
C ARG A 135 -12.69 -1.43 -17.78
N THR A 136 -13.15 -1.31 -19.03
CA THR A 136 -14.32 -2.06 -19.54
C THR A 136 -13.99 -3.06 -20.65
N GLY A 137 -12.83 -2.96 -21.29
CA GLY A 137 -12.44 -3.80 -22.42
C GLY A 137 -11.70 -5.09 -22.03
N HIS A 138 -11.64 -6.03 -22.98
CA HIS A 138 -10.73 -7.18 -22.96
C HIS A 138 -9.41 -6.91 -23.69
N GLU A 139 -9.24 -5.71 -24.25
CA GLU A 139 -8.01 -5.30 -24.92
C GLU A 139 -6.88 -4.99 -23.92
N PRO A 140 -5.61 -5.27 -24.24
CA PRO A 140 -4.46 -4.98 -23.37
C PRO A 140 -4.25 -3.49 -23.04
N GLY A 141 -4.73 -2.59 -23.91
CA GLY A 141 -4.77 -1.15 -23.67
C GLY A 141 -5.86 -0.72 -22.67
N TYR A 142 -6.73 -1.64 -22.25
CA TYR A 142 -7.86 -1.51 -21.32
C TYR A 142 -9.00 -0.55 -21.73
N THR A 143 -8.66 0.62 -22.28
CA THR A 143 -9.57 1.71 -22.66
C THR A 143 -9.02 2.47 -23.88
N LYS A 144 -9.80 3.40 -24.45
CA LYS A 144 -9.28 4.36 -25.44
C LYS A 144 -8.41 5.45 -24.80
N ASP A 145 -8.46 5.60 -23.47
CA ASP A 145 -7.62 6.53 -22.74
C ASP A 145 -6.22 5.93 -22.56
N LYS A 146 -5.18 6.75 -22.76
CA LYS A 146 -3.77 6.36 -22.60
C LYS A 146 -3.35 6.24 -21.14
N LEU A 147 -4.17 6.74 -20.20
CA LEU A 147 -3.90 6.79 -18.76
C LEU A 147 -3.32 5.48 -18.19
N LEU A 148 -3.97 4.34 -18.45
CA LEU A 148 -3.51 3.04 -17.94
C LEU A 148 -2.30 2.51 -18.71
N GLY A 149 -2.15 2.81 -20.00
CA GLY A 149 -0.95 2.46 -20.77
C GLY A 149 0.29 3.16 -20.21
N THR A 150 0.19 4.45 -19.90
CA THR A 150 1.26 5.19 -19.20
C THR A 150 1.54 4.63 -17.81
N ALA A 151 0.51 4.16 -17.10
CA ALA A 151 0.69 3.51 -15.80
C ALA A 151 1.42 2.16 -15.91
N ILE A 152 1.11 1.33 -16.90
CA ILE A 152 1.84 0.08 -17.20
C ILE A 152 3.32 0.37 -17.47
N SER A 153 3.66 1.42 -18.23
CA SER A 153 5.07 1.80 -18.43
C SER A 153 5.79 2.19 -17.14
N LYS A 154 5.11 2.86 -16.20
CA LYS A 154 5.68 3.16 -14.86
C LYS A 154 5.88 1.89 -14.02
N LEU A 155 4.96 0.93 -14.09
CA LEU A 155 5.10 -0.36 -13.40
C LEU A 155 6.23 -1.20 -14.00
N TYR A 156 6.41 -1.15 -15.33
CA TYR A 156 7.52 -1.78 -16.01
C TYR A 156 8.86 -1.22 -15.53
N THR A 157 9.05 0.11 -15.54
CA THR A 157 10.31 0.71 -15.08
C THR A 157 10.54 0.52 -13.58
N LEU A 158 9.48 0.55 -12.74
CA LEU A 158 9.58 0.13 -11.34
C LEU A 158 10.09 -1.32 -11.23
N SER A 159 9.56 -2.25 -12.02
CA SER A 159 9.96 -3.67 -11.98
C SER A 159 11.42 -3.87 -12.39
N VAL A 160 11.87 -3.16 -13.43
CA VAL A 160 13.27 -3.15 -13.89
C VAL A 160 14.18 -2.62 -12.79
N SER A 161 13.93 -1.40 -12.28
CA SER A 161 14.76 -0.82 -11.21
C SER A 161 14.71 -1.59 -9.90
N SER A 162 13.61 -2.31 -9.63
CA SER A 162 13.53 -3.17 -8.45
C SER A 162 14.35 -4.46 -8.59
N LEU A 163 14.44 -5.01 -9.81
CA LEU A 163 15.32 -6.14 -10.11
C LEU A 163 16.80 -5.73 -10.04
N GLU A 164 17.14 -4.52 -10.49
CA GLU A 164 18.51 -3.97 -10.40
C GLU A 164 19.02 -3.89 -8.95
N HIS A 165 18.14 -3.56 -7.98
CA HIS A 165 18.49 -3.55 -6.56
C HIS A 165 18.54 -4.95 -5.91
N LEU A 166 18.11 -6.01 -6.61
CA LEU A 166 18.02 -7.35 -6.03
C LEU A 166 19.39 -7.94 -5.67
N HIS A 167 20.46 -7.46 -6.31
CA HIS A 167 21.83 -7.90 -6.04
C HIS A 167 22.30 -7.57 -4.61
N HIS A 168 21.73 -6.55 -3.94
CA HIS A 168 22.06 -6.21 -2.56
C HIS A 168 21.69 -7.35 -1.58
N TYR A 169 20.61 -8.06 -1.87
CA TYR A 169 20.04 -9.13 -1.03
C TYR A 169 20.71 -10.51 -1.20
N LEU A 170 21.63 -10.66 -2.16
CA LEU A 170 22.42 -11.88 -2.28
C LEU A 170 23.36 -12.04 -1.08
N LYS A 171 23.21 -13.15 -0.34
CA LYS A 171 24.10 -13.58 0.75
C LYS A 171 24.99 -14.77 0.37
N PRO A 172 26.15 -14.96 1.03
CA PRO A 172 26.87 -16.23 0.99
C PRO A 172 26.01 -17.34 1.61
N ALA A 173 25.99 -18.52 0.98
CA ALA A 173 25.31 -19.68 1.55
C ALA A 173 26.11 -20.21 2.76
N SER A 174 25.40 -20.52 3.85
CA SER A 174 26.01 -21.08 5.07
C SER A 174 26.33 -22.57 4.89
N LEU A 175 27.46 -23.02 5.45
CA LEU A 175 27.77 -24.44 5.57
C LEU A 175 26.87 -25.06 6.64
N ALA A 176 26.05 -26.05 6.26
CA ALA A 176 25.29 -26.83 7.22
C ALA A 176 26.23 -27.48 8.26
N PRO A 177 25.92 -27.43 9.57
CA PRO A 177 26.77 -27.97 10.62
C PRO A 177 26.74 -29.51 10.63
N GLY A 178 27.70 -30.12 9.94
CA GLY A 178 27.96 -31.57 10.00
C GLY A 178 28.28 -32.20 8.64
N LYS A 179 29.29 -33.08 8.63
CA LYS A 179 29.76 -33.86 7.46
C LYS A 179 30.23 -33.06 6.23
N HIS A 180 31.35 -32.35 6.40
CA HIS A 180 32.21 -31.91 5.29
C HIS A 180 33.58 -32.57 5.46
N SER A 181 33.88 -33.61 4.68
CA SER A 181 35.20 -34.28 4.72
C SER A 181 36.30 -33.41 4.13
N ASN A 182 35.96 -32.35 3.39
CA ASN A 182 36.91 -31.50 2.69
C ASN A 182 36.57 -30.00 2.79
N LYS A 183 36.30 -29.53 4.03
CA LYS A 183 35.87 -28.16 4.38
C LYS A 183 36.50 -27.03 3.55
N SER A 184 37.78 -27.12 3.23
CA SER A 184 38.49 -26.13 2.40
C SER A 184 37.89 -26.03 0.98
N GLN A 185 37.71 -27.15 0.28
CA GLN A 185 37.09 -27.17 -1.04
C GLN A 185 35.60 -26.78 -0.97
N ASP A 186 34.85 -27.26 0.02
CA ASP A 186 33.43 -26.92 0.15
C ASP A 186 33.23 -25.41 0.36
N SER A 187 34.06 -24.80 1.23
CA SER A 187 34.05 -23.34 1.45
C SER A 187 34.48 -22.53 0.22
N LEU A 188 35.46 -23.02 -0.55
CA LEU A 188 35.89 -22.39 -1.81
C LEU A 188 34.79 -22.43 -2.88
N HIS A 189 34.06 -23.54 -3.01
CA HIS A 189 32.91 -23.62 -3.92
C HIS A 189 31.80 -22.66 -3.51
N LEU A 190 31.47 -22.55 -2.22
CA LEU A 190 30.45 -21.60 -1.74
C LEU A 190 30.84 -20.14 -1.99
N ALA A 191 32.10 -19.77 -1.72
CA ALA A 191 32.63 -18.45 -2.05
C ALA A 191 32.57 -18.17 -3.56
N GLY A 192 32.96 -19.14 -4.39
CA GLY A 192 32.84 -19.06 -5.85
C GLY A 192 31.39 -18.88 -6.31
N HIS A 193 30.46 -19.67 -5.79
CA HIS A 193 29.02 -19.55 -6.10
C HIS A 193 28.46 -18.19 -5.71
N PHE A 194 28.85 -17.63 -4.55
CA PHE A 194 28.45 -16.30 -4.12
C PHE A 194 28.97 -15.20 -5.05
N ILE A 195 30.26 -15.19 -5.38
CA ILE A 195 30.87 -14.22 -6.29
C ILE A 195 30.25 -14.33 -7.69
N ILE A 196 30.08 -15.54 -8.21
CA ILE A 196 29.40 -15.79 -9.49
C ILE A 196 27.94 -15.29 -9.44
N GLY A 197 27.25 -15.45 -8.31
CA GLY A 197 25.91 -14.90 -8.08
C GLY A 197 25.87 -13.38 -8.20
N LYS A 198 26.76 -12.67 -7.49
CA LYS A 198 26.89 -11.20 -7.56
C LYS A 198 27.21 -10.74 -8.99
N ILE A 199 28.19 -11.36 -9.66
CA ILE A 199 28.53 -11.06 -11.07
C ILE A 199 27.33 -11.28 -12.01
N ARG A 200 26.56 -12.36 -11.82
CA ARG A 200 25.37 -12.66 -12.64
C ARG A 200 24.23 -11.69 -12.40
N ALA A 201 24.07 -11.15 -11.19
CA ALA A 201 23.10 -10.11 -10.89
C ALA A 201 23.52 -8.79 -11.55
N LEU A 202 24.73 -8.29 -11.24
CA LEU A 202 25.28 -7.06 -11.81
C LEU A 202 25.32 -7.05 -13.35
N LYS A 203 25.65 -8.19 -13.98
CA LYS A 203 25.60 -8.32 -15.46
C LYS A 203 24.19 -8.20 -16.03
N ALA A 204 23.15 -8.50 -15.25
CA ALA A 204 21.76 -8.27 -15.65
C ALA A 204 21.45 -6.78 -15.68
N ASP A 205 21.86 -6.05 -14.65
CA ASP A 205 21.67 -4.61 -14.48
C ASP A 205 22.39 -3.82 -15.60
N MET A 206 23.60 -4.28 -15.98
CA MET A 206 24.32 -3.76 -17.15
C MET A 206 23.59 -3.97 -18.48
N MET A 207 22.84 -5.07 -18.65
CA MET A 207 22.05 -5.31 -19.87
C MET A 207 20.83 -4.40 -19.94
N ALA A 208 20.14 -4.16 -18.81
CA ALA A 208 19.02 -3.23 -18.71
C ALA A 208 19.40 -1.79 -19.11
N SER A 209 20.61 -1.38 -18.74
CA SER A 209 21.16 -0.05 -19.03
C SER A 209 21.52 0.16 -20.51
N GLY A 210 21.71 -0.90 -21.29
CA GLY A 210 22.18 -0.82 -22.68
C GLY A 210 21.10 -0.57 -23.74
N ASP A 211 19.85 -0.98 -23.48
CA ASP A 211 18.80 -1.08 -24.51
C ASP A 211 17.61 -0.12 -24.29
N THR A 212 17.52 0.53 -23.13
CA THR A 212 16.34 1.31 -22.69
C THR A 212 16.45 2.83 -22.95
N GLY A 213 17.23 3.24 -23.95
CA GLY A 213 17.65 4.63 -24.18
C GLY A 213 16.55 5.70 -24.32
N SER A 214 15.29 5.31 -24.54
CA SER A 214 14.14 6.22 -24.66
C SER A 214 13.14 6.17 -23.48
N GLU A 215 13.11 5.09 -22.68
CA GLU A 215 12.07 4.86 -21.66
C GLU A 215 12.40 5.40 -20.26
N LYS A 216 13.62 5.90 -20.04
CA LYS A 216 14.07 6.53 -18.77
C LYS A 216 13.27 7.77 -18.34
N LYS A 217 12.30 8.25 -19.14
CA LYS A 217 11.44 9.41 -18.80
C LYS A 217 10.42 9.16 -17.68
N SER A 218 10.15 7.91 -17.30
CA SER A 218 9.27 7.59 -16.17
C SER A 218 9.94 6.62 -15.21
N ASN A 219 10.75 7.11 -14.27
CA ASN A 219 11.32 6.28 -13.21
C ASN A 219 10.21 5.89 -12.20
N GLY A 220 9.72 4.66 -12.29
CA GLY A 220 8.63 4.15 -11.44
C GLY A 220 9.00 4.05 -9.97
N LEU A 221 10.27 3.76 -9.66
CA LEU A 221 10.79 3.68 -8.28
C LEU A 221 10.81 5.07 -7.62
N MET A 222 11.32 6.10 -8.31
CA MET A 222 11.27 7.48 -7.82
C MET A 222 9.83 7.99 -7.66
N ILE A 223 8.91 7.60 -8.55
CA ILE A 223 7.48 7.95 -8.41
C ILE A 223 6.92 7.33 -7.12
N LEU A 224 7.17 6.04 -6.87
CA LEU A 224 6.71 5.35 -5.67
C LEU A 224 7.30 5.98 -4.40
N GLN A 225 8.62 6.16 -4.36
CA GLN A 225 9.32 6.78 -3.23
C GLN A 225 8.82 8.21 -2.96
N LYS A 226 8.62 9.03 -4.00
CA LYS A 226 8.03 10.37 -3.84
C LYS A 226 6.63 10.30 -3.24
N ARG A 227 5.79 9.34 -3.62
CA ARG A 227 4.41 9.22 -3.11
C ARG A 227 4.34 8.79 -1.65
N ILE A 228 5.33 8.03 -1.18
CA ILE A 228 5.54 7.74 0.24
C ILE A 228 5.89 9.04 0.98
N TRP A 229 6.89 9.79 0.51
CA TRP A 229 7.28 11.08 1.12
C TRP A 229 6.16 12.13 1.11
N ASP A 230 5.43 12.27 -0.01
CA ASP A 230 4.24 13.11 -0.16
C ASP A 230 3.20 12.78 0.93
N THR A 231 3.02 11.49 1.24
CA THR A 231 2.05 11.02 2.25
C THR A 231 2.51 11.32 3.67
N LEU A 232 3.79 11.10 3.99
CA LEU A 232 4.38 11.43 5.29
C LEU A 232 4.34 12.94 5.56
N LEU A 233 4.72 13.76 4.57
CA LEU A 233 4.66 15.23 4.65
C LEU A 233 3.24 15.73 4.89
N CYS A 234 2.23 15.13 4.26
CA CYS A 234 0.83 15.48 4.49
C CYS A 234 0.44 15.28 5.97
N CYS A 235 0.77 14.13 6.55
CA CYS A 235 0.43 13.83 7.94
C CYS A 235 1.15 14.78 8.91
N LEU A 236 2.43 15.09 8.66
CA LEU A 236 3.19 16.11 9.42
C LEU A 236 2.53 17.49 9.39
N MET A 237 2.16 17.99 8.21
CA MET A 237 1.49 19.30 8.08
C MET A 237 0.19 19.34 8.87
N MET A 238 -0.64 18.29 8.75
CA MET A 238 -1.93 18.22 9.45
C MET A 238 -1.77 18.10 10.96
N GLN A 239 -0.76 17.37 11.45
CA GLN A 239 -0.43 17.26 12.87
C GLN A 239 0.04 18.60 13.44
N GLN A 240 0.92 19.33 12.74
CA GLN A 240 1.35 20.65 13.18
C GLN A 240 0.19 21.65 13.22
N SER A 241 -0.67 21.65 12.19
CA SER A 241 -1.88 22.48 12.16
C SER A 241 -2.85 22.13 13.29
N LYS A 242 -3.03 20.84 13.61
CA LYS A 242 -3.85 20.36 14.74
C LYS A 242 -3.29 20.87 16.07
N PHE A 243 -1.99 20.70 16.31
CA PHE A 243 -1.29 21.17 17.51
C PHE A 243 -1.45 22.68 17.71
N GLY A 244 -1.24 23.48 16.66
CA GLY A 244 -1.44 24.93 16.70
C GLY A 244 -2.90 25.39 16.81
N SER A 245 -3.87 24.46 16.79
CA SER A 245 -5.30 24.74 16.94
C SER A 245 -5.88 24.27 18.28
N ASP A 246 -5.13 23.54 19.10
CA ASP A 246 -5.65 22.95 20.34
C ASP A 246 -5.73 23.99 21.48
N PRO A 247 -6.91 24.24 22.09
CA PRO A 247 -7.05 25.19 23.20
C PRO A 247 -6.34 24.77 24.50
N LYS A 248 -5.90 23.51 24.64
CA LYS A 248 -5.03 23.08 25.75
C LYS A 248 -3.57 23.48 25.55
N HIS A 249 -3.13 23.70 24.32
CA HIS A 249 -1.87 24.40 24.09
C HIS A 249 -2.09 25.91 24.23
N PRO A 250 -1.19 26.67 24.90
CA PRO A 250 -1.44 28.08 25.20
C PRO A 250 -1.16 28.96 23.96
N GLY A 251 -2.07 28.82 22.99
CA GLY A 251 -1.98 29.32 21.62
C GLY A 251 -3.19 28.90 20.75
N GLY A 252 -3.98 27.91 21.19
CA GLY A 252 -5.31 27.68 20.64
C GLY A 252 -6.23 28.88 20.88
N SER A 253 -7.21 29.09 20.00
CA SER A 253 -7.90 30.36 19.77
C SER A 253 -8.85 30.88 20.87
N ASN A 254 -8.74 30.39 22.11
CA ASN A 254 -9.38 30.92 23.31
C ASN A 254 -8.57 30.53 24.58
N GLY A 255 -7.49 31.24 24.87
CA GLY A 255 -6.68 31.00 26.08
C GLY A 255 -5.64 32.10 26.34
N GLY A 256 -5.59 32.60 27.57
CA GLY A 256 -4.81 33.77 27.98
C GLY A 256 -3.31 33.74 27.68
N SER A 257 -2.75 34.94 27.56
CA SER A 257 -1.33 35.20 27.37
C SER A 257 -0.47 34.64 28.51
N ASP A 258 0.37 33.66 28.20
CA ASP A 258 1.53 33.28 29.01
C ASP A 258 2.82 33.48 28.20
N GLY A 259 3.83 34.10 28.85
CA GLY A 259 5.00 34.68 28.16
C GLY A 259 5.96 33.65 27.55
N SER A 260 5.83 32.38 27.90
CA SER A 260 6.72 31.28 27.46
C SER A 260 6.56 30.90 25.98
N ILE A 261 5.47 31.31 25.33
CA ILE A 261 5.10 30.84 23.98
C ILE A 261 5.24 31.89 22.90
N GLU A 262 5.05 33.17 23.22
CA GLU A 262 5.56 34.24 22.34
C GLU A 262 7.09 34.09 22.19
N GLU A 263 7.77 33.72 23.28
CA GLU A 263 9.18 33.31 23.30
C GLU A 263 9.48 32.10 22.40
N SER A 264 8.66 31.04 22.44
CA SER A 264 8.88 29.80 21.66
C SER A 264 8.56 29.95 20.16
N LEU A 265 7.49 30.68 19.81
CA LEU A 265 7.16 31.04 18.43
C LEU A 265 8.16 32.06 17.85
N ARG A 266 8.71 32.97 18.67
CA ARG A 266 9.85 33.81 18.26
C ARG A 266 11.10 32.97 18.00
N LYS A 267 11.39 31.97 18.85
CA LYS A 267 12.55 31.05 18.67
C LYS A 267 12.45 30.18 17.42
N SER A 268 11.25 29.80 16.97
CA SER A 268 11.03 29.13 15.67
C SER A 268 10.86 30.10 14.48
N GLY A 269 10.99 31.40 14.69
CA GLY A 269 10.82 32.43 13.66
C GLY A 269 9.39 32.56 13.11
N GLY A 270 8.39 32.00 13.81
CA GLY A 270 6.98 32.07 13.44
C GLY A 270 6.55 31.26 12.21
N ARG A 271 7.42 30.39 11.67
CA ARG A 271 7.13 29.59 10.46
C ARG A 271 6.13 28.47 10.74
N ASN A 272 5.14 28.31 9.86
CA ASN A 272 4.15 27.25 9.90
C ASN A 272 4.30 26.35 8.66
N LEU A 273 4.53 25.05 8.83
CA LEU A 273 4.83 24.12 7.75
C LEU A 273 3.69 24.08 6.72
N PHE A 274 2.42 24.07 7.13
CA PHE A 274 1.29 24.06 6.20
C PHE A 274 1.21 25.34 5.34
N LYS A 275 1.57 26.51 5.87
CA LYS A 275 1.51 27.80 5.17
C LYS A 275 2.76 28.10 4.37
N ASP A 276 3.92 27.99 5.02
CA ASP A 276 5.20 28.53 4.59
C ASP A 276 6.17 27.45 4.09
N GLY A 277 5.96 26.19 4.48
CA GLY A 277 6.81 25.06 4.07
C GLY A 277 8.26 25.22 4.55
N ASP A 278 9.19 24.87 3.65
CA ASP A 278 10.62 25.10 3.74
C ASP A 278 11.08 26.39 3.01
N VAL A 279 10.15 27.23 2.54
CA VAL A 279 10.46 28.42 1.73
C VAL A 279 11.27 29.44 2.52
N GLU A 280 12.51 29.68 2.10
CA GLU A 280 13.41 30.67 2.73
C GLU A 280 12.89 32.11 2.60
N ASN A 281 12.36 32.46 1.41
CA ASN A 281 11.85 33.78 1.09
C ASN A 281 10.33 33.75 0.83
N THR A 282 9.53 33.79 1.89
CA THR A 282 8.05 33.75 1.79
C THR A 282 7.42 34.95 1.06
N LYS A 283 8.20 35.96 0.65
CA LYS A 283 7.75 37.05 -0.23
C LYS A 283 7.84 36.69 -1.72
N SER A 284 8.60 35.65 -2.07
CA SER A 284 8.74 35.14 -3.43
C SER A 284 7.45 34.46 -3.90
N GLN A 285 6.83 35.00 -4.96
CA GLN A 285 5.63 34.41 -5.54
C GLN A 285 5.90 33.07 -6.24
N GLU A 286 7.12 32.85 -6.71
CA GLU A 286 7.50 31.62 -7.41
C GLU A 286 7.73 30.48 -6.42
N ASP A 287 8.48 30.72 -5.34
CA ASP A 287 8.75 29.71 -4.31
C ASP A 287 7.47 29.32 -3.57
N MET A 288 6.63 30.31 -3.21
CA MET A 288 5.33 30.05 -2.57
C MET A 288 4.35 29.30 -3.51
N LYS A 289 4.48 29.47 -4.83
CA LYS A 289 3.70 28.71 -5.82
C LYS A 289 4.20 27.27 -5.95
N GLU A 290 5.52 27.05 -5.88
CA GLU A 290 6.09 25.69 -5.89
C GLU A 290 5.77 24.94 -4.59
N TRP A 291 5.90 25.59 -3.44
CA TRP A 291 5.41 25.07 -2.16
C TRP A 291 3.91 24.71 -2.25
N GLY A 292 3.10 25.59 -2.84
CA GLY A 292 1.69 25.31 -3.12
C GLY A 292 1.48 24.02 -3.90
N LYS A 293 2.28 23.75 -4.93
CA LYS A 293 2.23 22.49 -5.71
C LYS A 293 2.60 21.27 -4.86
N ILE A 294 3.71 21.34 -4.11
CA ILE A 294 4.20 20.28 -3.24
C ILE A 294 3.12 19.92 -2.21
N ARG A 295 2.55 20.93 -1.54
CA ARG A 295 1.47 20.76 -0.56
C ARG A 295 0.25 20.05 -1.16
N LEU A 296 -0.26 20.49 -2.32
CA LEU A 296 -1.41 19.83 -2.95
C LEU A 296 -1.11 18.39 -3.39
N ALA A 297 0.13 18.13 -3.86
CA ALA A 297 0.58 16.77 -4.17
C ALA A 297 0.65 15.88 -2.93
N ALA A 298 1.10 16.40 -1.78
CA ALA A 298 1.12 15.72 -0.50
C ALA A 298 -0.29 15.27 -0.07
N PHE A 299 -1.24 16.20 -0.03
CA PHE A 299 -2.64 15.91 0.31
C PHE A 299 -3.30 14.93 -0.68
N GLY A 300 -3.05 15.08 -1.98
CA GLY A 300 -3.56 14.14 -2.99
C GLY A 300 -2.97 12.73 -2.85
N SER A 301 -1.66 12.61 -2.61
CA SER A 301 -0.98 11.33 -2.38
C SER A 301 -1.54 10.60 -1.17
N MET A 302 -1.70 11.33 -0.06
CA MET A 302 -2.24 10.78 1.18
C MET A 302 -3.70 10.32 1.00
N ALA A 303 -4.57 11.17 0.44
CA ALA A 303 -5.98 10.85 0.27
C ALA A 303 -6.21 9.61 -0.63
N ILE A 304 -5.35 9.44 -1.65
CA ILE A 304 -5.39 8.26 -2.52
C ILE A 304 -4.85 7.02 -1.82
N PHE A 305 -3.78 7.12 -1.03
CA PHE A 305 -3.24 5.99 -0.28
C PHE A 305 -4.26 5.42 0.70
N PHE A 306 -4.90 6.26 1.52
CA PHE A 306 -5.89 5.79 2.49
C PHE A 306 -7.15 5.17 1.83
N LEU A 307 -7.47 5.51 0.57
CA LEU A 307 -8.63 4.98 -0.15
C LEU A 307 -8.34 3.74 -1.01
N TYR A 308 -7.19 3.72 -1.69
CA TYR A 308 -6.83 2.76 -2.75
C TYR A 308 -5.46 2.11 -2.59
N GLY A 309 -4.69 2.48 -1.57
CA GLY A 309 -3.31 2.03 -1.40
C GLY A 309 -2.40 2.47 -2.55
N THR A 310 -1.30 1.75 -2.72
CA THR A 310 -0.27 1.97 -3.76
C THR A 310 -0.86 1.91 -5.17
N ALA A 311 -1.91 1.11 -5.40
CA ALA A 311 -2.56 0.96 -6.70
C ALA A 311 -3.05 2.30 -7.29
N GLY A 312 -3.52 3.22 -6.45
CA GLY A 312 -4.04 4.52 -6.89
C GLY A 312 -2.97 5.51 -7.35
N TRP A 313 -1.75 5.43 -6.80
CA TRP A 313 -0.68 6.41 -7.06
C TRP A 313 -0.19 6.43 -8.51
N TRP A 314 -0.39 5.34 -9.26
CA TRP A 314 0.11 5.19 -10.63
C TRP A 314 -0.56 6.12 -11.65
N HIS A 315 -1.85 6.44 -11.45
CA HIS A 315 -2.63 7.20 -12.42
C HIS A 315 -3.70 8.17 -11.84
N CYS A 316 -4.07 8.08 -10.57
CA CYS A 316 -5.03 9.03 -9.99
C CYS A 316 -4.43 10.43 -9.73
N LEU A 317 -3.10 10.57 -9.76
CA LEU A 317 -2.36 11.84 -9.61
C LEU A 317 -1.60 12.22 -10.89
N THR A 318 -2.28 12.18 -12.04
CA THR A 318 -1.73 12.68 -13.32
C THR A 318 -1.54 14.19 -13.32
N ASP A 319 -2.35 14.93 -12.55
CA ASP A 319 -2.14 16.36 -12.28
C ASP A 319 -2.42 16.68 -10.80
N SER A 320 -1.39 16.47 -9.97
CA SER A 320 -1.47 16.66 -8.52
C SER A 320 -1.78 18.10 -8.08
N HIS A 321 -1.62 19.08 -8.96
CA HIS A 321 -1.82 20.50 -8.63
C HIS A 321 -3.27 20.95 -8.77
N ASN A 322 -4.10 20.12 -9.41
CA ASN A 322 -5.55 20.32 -9.57
C ASN A 322 -6.39 19.59 -8.51
N PHE A 323 -5.76 18.99 -7.49
CA PHE A 323 -6.43 18.57 -6.26
C PHE A 323 -6.66 19.80 -5.37
N ASN A 324 -7.90 20.26 -5.26
CA ASN A 324 -8.23 21.30 -4.27
C ASN A 324 -8.63 20.67 -2.92
N GLN A 325 -8.74 21.50 -1.89
CA GLN A 325 -9.08 21.06 -0.52
C GLN A 325 -10.42 20.31 -0.42
N LYS A 326 -11.40 20.61 -1.29
CA LYS A 326 -12.70 19.91 -1.30
C LYS A 326 -12.56 18.49 -1.83
N ASP A 327 -11.73 18.30 -2.88
CA ASP A 327 -11.44 16.98 -3.43
C ASP A 327 -10.73 16.09 -2.41
N VAL A 328 -9.72 16.66 -1.72
CA VAL A 328 -9.00 15.99 -0.63
C VAL A 328 -9.96 15.61 0.50
N TRP A 329 -10.77 16.56 0.99
CA TRP A 329 -11.76 16.30 2.04
C TRP A 329 -12.72 15.16 1.66
N ALA A 330 -13.27 15.18 0.45
CA ALA A 330 -14.22 14.17 -0.01
C ALA A 330 -13.58 12.77 -0.09
N LEU A 331 -12.35 12.68 -0.60
CA LEU A 331 -11.63 11.41 -0.70
C LEU A 331 -11.23 10.86 0.67
N VAL A 332 -10.80 11.72 1.62
CA VAL A 332 -10.43 11.30 2.98
C VAL A 332 -11.64 10.84 3.79
N GLN A 333 -12.80 11.48 3.63
CA GLN A 333 -14.04 11.02 4.27
C GLN A 333 -14.48 9.65 3.74
N LEU A 334 -14.36 9.40 2.42
CA LEU A 334 -14.63 8.08 1.85
C LEU A 334 -13.59 7.04 2.30
N ALA A 335 -12.32 7.44 2.43
CA ALA A 335 -11.26 6.58 2.94
C ALA A 335 -11.50 6.18 4.40
N HIS A 336 -11.94 7.12 5.25
CA HIS A 336 -12.31 6.83 6.64
C HIS A 336 -13.49 5.85 6.70
N ALA A 337 -14.54 6.06 5.90
CA ALA A 337 -15.66 5.12 5.78
C ALA A 337 -15.22 3.72 5.30
N LYS A 338 -14.28 3.65 4.34
CA LYS A 338 -13.69 2.38 3.87
C LYS A 338 -12.95 1.68 4.99
N ASN A 339 -12.03 2.37 5.66
CA ASN A 339 -11.18 1.75 6.67
C ASN A 339 -11.98 1.39 7.93
N GLU A 340 -13.01 2.15 8.30
CA GLU A 340 -13.93 1.78 9.38
C GLU A 340 -14.71 0.50 9.04
N TRP A 341 -15.15 0.37 7.79
CA TRP A 341 -15.79 -0.84 7.27
C TRP A 341 -14.84 -2.04 7.31
N LEU A 342 -13.60 -1.87 6.85
CA LEU A 342 -12.63 -2.96 6.84
C LEU A 342 -12.20 -3.39 8.26
N TYR A 343 -11.75 -2.47 9.10
CA TYR A 343 -11.01 -2.83 10.33
C TYR A 343 -11.93 -2.91 11.58
N PRO A 344 -12.48 -1.81 12.16
CA PRO A 344 -13.44 -1.90 13.27
C PRO A 344 -14.62 -2.85 13.07
N LYS A 345 -15.20 -2.88 11.86
CA LYS A 345 -16.35 -3.76 11.53
C LYS A 345 -15.91 -5.16 11.07
N GLY A 346 -14.61 -5.42 10.94
CA GLY A 346 -14.04 -6.76 10.73
C GLY A 346 -14.16 -7.34 9.31
N HIS A 347 -14.63 -6.55 8.34
CA HIS A 347 -14.76 -7.00 6.94
C HIS A 347 -13.41 -7.21 6.24
N ASN A 348 -12.28 -6.77 6.82
CA ASN A 348 -10.94 -7.10 6.35
C ASN A 348 -10.63 -8.61 6.40
N LYS A 349 -11.38 -9.40 7.18
CA LYS A 349 -11.26 -10.87 7.24
C LYS A 349 -12.01 -11.60 6.13
N GLU A 350 -12.88 -10.91 5.38
CA GLU A 350 -13.61 -11.50 4.24
C GLU A 350 -12.70 -11.86 3.06
N ARG A 351 -11.44 -11.41 3.11
CA ARG A 351 -10.44 -11.59 2.07
C ARG A 351 -9.04 -11.82 2.69
N PRO A 352 -8.28 -12.83 2.24
CA PRO A 352 -6.90 -13.04 2.66
C PRO A 352 -5.99 -11.86 2.29
N ALA A 353 -4.92 -11.64 3.08
CA ALA A 353 -3.99 -10.54 2.85
C ALA A 353 -3.19 -10.75 1.54
N GLU A 354 -2.75 -11.99 1.30
CA GLU A 354 -2.09 -12.50 0.11
C GLU A 354 -2.92 -12.40 -1.18
N ASP A 355 -4.24 -12.18 -1.06
CA ASP A 355 -5.11 -11.91 -2.20
C ASP A 355 -5.09 -10.43 -2.61
N THR A 356 -4.61 -9.53 -1.75
CA THR A 356 -4.62 -8.08 -1.95
C THR A 356 -3.42 -7.62 -2.79
N PRO A 357 -3.64 -6.95 -3.94
CA PRO A 357 -2.54 -6.38 -4.71
C PRO A 357 -1.83 -5.32 -3.86
N TRP A 358 -0.51 -5.21 -3.98
CA TRP A 358 0.30 -4.26 -3.20
C TRP A 358 0.32 -4.46 -1.68
N TYR A 359 -0.12 -5.62 -1.15
CA TYR A 359 -0.18 -5.82 0.30
C TYR A 359 1.17 -5.53 0.98
N THR A 360 2.30 -5.97 0.42
CA THR A 360 3.63 -5.78 1.03
C THR A 360 4.01 -4.30 1.11
N THR A 361 3.77 -3.56 0.02
CA THR A 361 4.09 -2.14 -0.10
C THR A 361 3.15 -1.28 0.74
N ASP A 362 1.85 -1.57 0.73
CA ASP A 362 0.86 -0.89 1.56
C ASP A 362 1.14 -1.12 3.05
N SER A 363 1.42 -2.37 3.42
CA SER A 363 1.82 -2.80 4.76
C SER A 363 3.07 -2.04 5.24
N PHE A 364 4.08 -1.86 4.39
CA PHE A 364 5.25 -1.02 4.69
C PHE A 364 4.88 0.44 4.94
N VAL A 365 4.03 1.06 4.10
CA VAL A 365 3.63 2.47 4.28
C VAL A 365 2.81 2.66 5.56
N ARG A 366 1.92 1.72 5.89
CA ARG A 366 1.20 1.71 7.18
C ARG A 366 2.16 1.63 8.36
N TRP A 367 3.15 0.74 8.29
CA TRP A 367 4.18 0.62 9.32
C TRP A 367 4.99 1.92 9.49
N LEU A 368 5.35 2.62 8.40
CA LEU A 368 6.01 3.93 8.48
C LEU A 368 5.17 5.00 9.19
N LEU A 369 3.84 4.99 8.98
CA LEU A 369 2.90 5.90 9.65
C LEU A 369 2.74 5.56 11.15
N ILE A 370 2.65 4.27 11.49
CA ILE A 370 2.53 3.80 12.87
C ILE A 370 3.81 4.13 13.66
N GLN A 371 4.98 3.73 13.17
CA GLN A 371 6.26 3.97 13.83
C GLN A 371 6.67 5.45 13.84
N GLY A 372 6.20 6.24 12.86
CA GLY A 372 6.32 7.70 12.87
C GLY A 372 5.35 8.41 13.81
N GLY A 373 4.55 7.69 14.61
CA GLY A 373 3.64 8.26 15.61
C GLY A 373 2.36 8.88 15.05
N MET A 374 2.00 8.66 13.78
CA MET A 374 0.86 9.34 13.14
C MET A 374 -0.52 8.94 13.71
N HIS A 375 -0.59 7.88 14.49
CA HIS A 375 -1.78 7.47 15.26
C HIS A 375 -1.94 8.23 16.59
N ILE A 376 -0.89 8.90 17.08
CA ILE A 376 -0.87 9.56 18.38
C ILE A 376 -1.55 10.93 18.27
N ARG A 377 -2.64 11.11 19.04
CA ARG A 377 -3.50 12.31 18.98
C ARG A 377 -2.89 13.55 19.64
N GLU A 378 -2.02 13.33 20.62
CA GLU A 378 -1.31 14.34 21.40
C GLU A 378 0.11 14.50 20.79
N ALA A 379 0.33 15.59 20.05
CA ALA A 379 1.54 15.72 19.23
C ALA A 379 2.82 15.93 20.04
N ASP A 380 2.70 16.38 21.30
CA ASP A 380 3.80 16.46 22.28
C ASP A 380 4.29 15.08 22.75
N LYS A 381 3.48 14.03 22.58
CA LYS A 381 3.86 12.62 22.87
C LYS A 381 4.52 11.90 21.69
N VAL A 382 4.70 12.57 20.55
CA VAL A 382 5.41 12.01 19.39
C VAL A 382 6.87 12.43 19.42
N ASP A 383 7.78 11.47 19.26
CA ASP A 383 9.20 11.76 19.09
C ASP A 383 9.48 12.28 17.67
N TRP A 384 9.44 13.61 17.53
CA TRP A 384 9.73 14.32 16.29
C TRP A 384 11.21 14.33 15.90
N GLU A 385 12.13 13.93 16.78
CA GLU A 385 13.53 13.71 16.40
C GLU A 385 13.75 12.31 15.82
N TYR A 386 13.09 11.30 16.38
CA TYR A 386 13.14 9.93 15.91
C TYR A 386 12.48 9.78 14.53
N ALA A 387 11.27 10.29 14.34
CA ALA A 387 10.48 10.08 13.12
C ALA A 387 11.25 10.34 11.80
N PRO A 388 11.92 11.49 11.59
CA PRO A 388 12.69 11.72 10.35
C PRO A 388 13.93 10.83 10.23
N ARG A 389 14.63 10.52 11.34
CA ARG A 389 15.79 9.60 11.34
C ARG A 389 15.34 8.18 10.95
N PHE A 390 14.20 7.74 11.49
CA PHE A 390 13.57 6.46 11.17
C PHE A 390 13.12 6.40 9.71
N TRP A 391 12.39 7.39 9.20
CA TRP A 391 11.98 7.40 7.79
C TRP A 391 13.18 7.43 6.84
N ALA A 392 14.23 8.22 7.13
CA ALA A 392 15.45 8.23 6.33
C ALA A 392 16.16 6.86 6.30
N LYS A 393 16.17 6.12 7.42
CA LYS A 393 16.69 4.75 7.49
C LYS A 393 15.88 3.75 6.65
N GLN A 394 14.56 3.92 6.57
CA GLN A 394 13.65 2.91 6.03
C GLN A 394 13.19 3.15 4.58
N VAL A 395 12.97 4.41 4.18
CA VAL A 395 12.41 4.81 2.86
C VAL A 395 13.52 4.87 1.80
N THR A 396 14.26 3.77 1.67
CA THR A 396 15.39 3.60 0.74
C THR A 396 14.97 2.91 -0.56
N GLU A 397 15.70 3.18 -1.64
CA GLU A 397 15.48 2.53 -2.94
C GLU A 397 15.55 1.00 -2.83
N ILE A 398 16.50 0.49 -2.03
CA ILE A 398 16.70 -0.94 -1.76
C ILE A 398 15.44 -1.56 -1.13
N ASN A 399 14.94 -1.00 -0.03
CA ASN A 399 13.75 -1.51 0.68
C ASN A 399 12.49 -1.45 -0.19
N ILE A 400 12.23 -0.29 -0.80
CA ILE A 400 11.03 -0.08 -1.63
C ILE A 400 11.04 -1.04 -2.82
N SER A 401 12.19 -1.23 -3.46
CA SER A 401 12.38 -2.19 -4.54
C SER A 401 11.99 -3.61 -4.14
N ARG A 402 12.42 -4.08 -2.96
CA ARG A 402 12.06 -5.42 -2.46
C ARG A 402 10.55 -5.59 -2.35
N PHE A 403 9.86 -4.66 -1.68
CA PHE A 403 8.42 -4.77 -1.44
C PHE A 403 7.62 -4.69 -2.76
N ALA A 404 7.94 -3.71 -3.60
CA ALA A 404 7.30 -3.53 -4.90
C ALA A 404 7.49 -4.74 -5.83
N LEU A 405 8.70 -5.31 -5.88
CA LEU A 405 8.97 -6.49 -6.71
C LEU A 405 8.22 -7.73 -6.21
N GLN A 406 8.13 -7.93 -4.88
CA GLN A 406 7.34 -9.02 -4.31
C GLN A 406 5.86 -8.92 -4.70
N ASP A 407 5.25 -7.73 -4.57
CA ASP A 407 3.84 -7.52 -4.93
C ASP A 407 3.59 -7.68 -6.44
N ILE A 408 4.42 -7.06 -7.28
CA ILE A 408 4.26 -7.13 -8.74
C ILE A 408 4.44 -8.57 -9.25
N LEU A 409 5.49 -9.26 -8.83
CA LEU A 409 5.73 -10.64 -9.29
C LEU A 409 4.69 -11.61 -8.76
N SER A 410 4.17 -11.39 -7.55
CA SER A 410 3.06 -12.18 -7.00
C SER A 410 1.82 -12.01 -7.87
N GLU A 411 1.40 -10.78 -8.16
CA GLU A 411 0.23 -10.52 -9.01
C GLU A 411 0.43 -11.06 -10.44
N VAL A 412 1.62 -10.88 -11.05
CA VAL A 412 1.97 -11.47 -12.36
C VAL A 412 1.86 -12.99 -12.35
N CYS A 413 2.13 -13.64 -11.22
CA CYS A 413 2.04 -15.10 -11.08
C CYS A 413 0.66 -15.60 -10.65
N ARG A 414 -0.28 -14.74 -10.23
CA ARG A 414 -1.65 -15.12 -9.88
C ARG A 414 -2.47 -15.46 -11.14
N ARG A 415 -3.55 -16.21 -10.94
CA ARG A 415 -4.51 -16.60 -11.99
C ARG A 415 -5.84 -15.93 -11.73
N ASP A 416 -6.61 -15.75 -12.80
CA ASP A 416 -8.01 -15.30 -12.77
C ASP A 416 -8.29 -13.99 -12.02
N THR A 417 -7.29 -13.10 -11.92
CA THR A 417 -7.44 -11.79 -11.29
C THR A 417 -8.39 -10.90 -12.10
N LYS A 418 -9.28 -10.17 -11.40
CA LYS A 418 -10.32 -9.33 -12.00
C LYS A 418 -10.30 -7.95 -11.37
N SER A 419 -10.76 -6.97 -12.13
CA SER A 419 -11.03 -5.62 -11.64
C SER A 419 -12.53 -5.34 -11.69
N LEU A 420 -12.98 -4.38 -10.89
CA LEU A 420 -14.29 -3.77 -11.04
C LEU A 420 -14.24 -2.67 -12.13
N ASN A 421 -15.35 -2.48 -12.84
CA ASN A 421 -15.53 -1.35 -13.75
C ASN A 421 -16.53 -0.32 -13.18
N TYR A 422 -16.59 0.86 -13.79
CA TYR A 422 -17.37 2.01 -13.29
C TYR A 422 -18.88 1.77 -13.24
N LYS A 423 -19.38 0.65 -13.76
CA LYS A 423 -20.78 0.20 -13.65
C LYS A 423 -21.02 -0.71 -12.45
N GLY A 424 -20.01 -0.95 -11.62
CA GLY A 424 -20.01 -1.96 -10.55
C GLY A 424 -19.97 -3.40 -11.06
N GLN A 425 -19.56 -3.62 -12.31
CA GLN A 425 -19.50 -4.94 -12.92
C GLN A 425 -18.07 -5.45 -13.02
N VAL A 426 -17.88 -6.77 -12.96
CA VAL A 426 -16.57 -7.41 -13.15
C VAL A 426 -16.07 -7.14 -14.57
N SER A 427 -14.89 -6.53 -14.72
CA SER A 427 -14.24 -6.35 -16.03
C SER A 427 -13.86 -7.71 -16.65
N PRO A 428 -14.02 -7.91 -17.96
CA PRO A 428 -13.58 -9.14 -18.63
C PRO A 428 -12.06 -9.33 -18.49
N SER A 429 -11.55 -10.57 -18.59
CA SER A 429 -10.10 -10.80 -18.68
C SER A 429 -9.50 -10.13 -19.91
N VAL A 430 -8.24 -9.69 -19.83
CA VAL A 430 -7.50 -9.31 -21.04
C VAL A 430 -7.30 -10.54 -21.92
N LYS A 431 -7.41 -10.35 -23.23
CA LYS A 431 -7.13 -11.34 -24.26
C LYS A 431 -5.96 -10.84 -25.10
N PHE A 432 -5.03 -11.75 -25.37
CA PHE A 432 -3.93 -11.52 -26.31
C PHE A 432 -4.13 -12.42 -27.54
N ASP A 433 -3.37 -12.15 -28.60
CA ASP A 433 -3.20 -13.11 -29.68
C ASP A 433 -2.51 -14.38 -29.16
N LYS A 434 -2.57 -15.47 -29.94
CA LYS A 434 -2.02 -16.78 -29.53
C LYS A 434 -0.51 -16.75 -29.24
N GLY A 435 0.26 -15.92 -29.96
CA GLY A 435 1.71 -15.80 -29.77
C GLY A 435 2.03 -15.07 -28.47
N THR A 436 1.47 -13.88 -28.29
CA THR A 436 1.66 -13.09 -27.05
C THR A 436 1.15 -13.85 -25.82
N GLN A 437 0.00 -14.52 -25.91
CA GLN A 437 -0.51 -15.35 -24.81
C GLN A 437 0.46 -16.48 -24.43
N ALA A 438 1.09 -17.14 -25.41
CA ALA A 438 2.08 -18.19 -25.14
C ALA A 438 3.35 -17.62 -24.48
N ILE A 439 3.81 -16.45 -24.91
CA ILE A 439 4.95 -15.73 -24.33
C ILE A 439 4.66 -15.36 -22.86
N VAL A 440 3.53 -14.70 -22.59
CA VAL A 440 3.11 -14.33 -21.23
C VAL A 440 2.98 -15.56 -20.33
N THR A 441 2.34 -16.63 -20.81
CA THR A 441 2.16 -17.87 -20.03
C THR A 441 3.49 -18.52 -19.67
N LYS A 442 4.46 -18.57 -20.63
CA LYS A 442 5.81 -19.08 -20.40
C LYS A 442 6.57 -18.23 -19.37
N LEU A 443 6.50 -16.90 -19.50
CA LEU A 443 7.10 -15.93 -18.59
C LEU A 443 6.56 -16.11 -17.15
N GLN A 444 5.24 -16.16 -16.98
CA GLN A 444 4.60 -16.37 -15.68
C GLN A 444 5.00 -17.71 -15.06
N GLN A 445 5.10 -18.77 -15.86
CA GLN A 445 5.53 -20.08 -15.35
C GLN A 445 7.01 -20.11 -14.93
N GLN A 446 7.87 -19.35 -15.61
CA GLN A 446 9.28 -19.21 -15.24
C GLN A 446 9.46 -18.46 -13.91
N ILE A 447 8.68 -17.40 -13.67
CA ILE A 447 8.73 -16.62 -12.41
C ILE A 447 8.13 -17.42 -11.24
N ARG A 448 6.96 -18.05 -11.44
CA ARG A 448 6.11 -18.59 -10.36
C ARG A 448 6.84 -19.52 -9.39
N THR A 449 7.60 -20.49 -9.89
CA THR A 449 8.30 -21.47 -9.04
C THR A 449 9.36 -20.80 -8.17
N GLU A 450 10.19 -19.96 -8.77
CA GLU A 450 11.31 -19.31 -8.08
C GLU A 450 10.85 -18.19 -7.14
N LEU A 451 9.75 -17.51 -7.47
CA LEU A 451 9.10 -16.57 -6.56
C LEU A 451 8.58 -17.29 -5.33
N LYS A 452 7.86 -18.42 -5.48
CA LYS A 452 7.37 -19.21 -4.36
C LYS A 452 8.54 -19.65 -3.45
N ASN A 453 9.59 -20.24 -4.02
CA ASN A 453 10.79 -20.63 -3.29
C ASN A 453 11.42 -19.46 -2.50
N THR A 454 11.48 -18.27 -3.12
CA THR A 454 12.03 -17.06 -2.49
C THR A 454 11.17 -16.57 -1.32
N LEU A 455 9.85 -16.54 -1.48
CA LEU A 455 8.91 -16.09 -0.45
C LEU A 455 8.81 -17.08 0.71
N ASP A 456 8.72 -18.38 0.42
CA ASP A 456 8.68 -19.45 1.42
C ASP A 456 9.97 -19.43 2.27
N SER A 457 11.13 -19.28 1.63
CA SER A 457 12.43 -19.15 2.32
C SER A 457 12.53 -17.89 3.18
N HIS A 458 12.00 -16.75 2.70
CA HIS A 458 12.00 -15.50 3.45
C HIS A 458 11.10 -15.60 4.69
N HIS A 459 9.90 -16.20 4.54
CA HIS A 459 8.98 -16.40 5.65
C HIS A 459 9.58 -17.33 6.72
N ALA A 460 10.15 -18.47 6.32
CA ALA A 460 10.85 -19.36 7.24
C ALA A 460 12.03 -18.69 7.98
N SER A 461 12.78 -17.83 7.28
CA SER A 461 13.89 -17.06 7.88
C SER A 461 13.41 -16.04 8.91
N ILE A 462 12.23 -15.44 8.71
CA ILE A 462 11.60 -14.54 9.68
C ILE A 462 11.11 -15.32 10.90
N CYS A 463 10.38 -16.42 10.71
CA CYS A 463 9.89 -17.23 11.84
C CYS A 463 11.04 -17.73 12.73
N ALA A 464 12.09 -18.30 12.13
CA ALA A 464 13.26 -18.77 12.88
C ALA A 464 14.00 -17.64 13.63
N HIS A 465 14.03 -16.43 13.07
CA HIS A 465 14.64 -15.27 13.72
C HIS A 465 13.77 -14.74 14.88
N GLU A 466 12.45 -14.69 14.73
CA GLU A 466 11.52 -14.29 15.79
C GLU A 466 11.48 -15.29 16.95
N GLU A 467 11.53 -16.59 16.65
CA GLU A 467 11.65 -17.64 17.67
C GLU A 467 12.94 -17.51 18.48
N ALA A 468 14.08 -17.20 17.83
CA ALA A 468 15.35 -16.97 18.51
C ALA A 468 15.30 -15.76 19.46
N LEU A 469 14.73 -14.64 19.02
CA LEU A 469 14.56 -13.43 19.84
C LEU A 469 13.70 -13.68 21.09
N GLU A 470 12.68 -14.54 21.01
CA GLU A 470 11.85 -14.89 22.16
C GLU A 470 12.58 -15.78 23.17
N VAL A 471 13.43 -16.71 22.71
CA VAL A 471 14.26 -17.55 23.58
C VAL A 471 15.30 -16.71 24.33
N ASP A 472 15.96 -15.77 23.65
CA ASP A 472 16.91 -14.85 24.28
C ASP A 472 16.21 -13.95 25.31
N THR A 473 15.02 -13.43 24.99
CA THR A 473 14.23 -12.61 25.94
C THR A 473 13.81 -13.40 27.19
N GLN A 474 13.46 -14.69 27.04
CA GLN A 474 13.07 -15.56 28.16
C GLN A 474 14.26 -16.03 29.01
N SER A 475 15.45 -16.21 28.42
CA SER A 475 16.66 -16.58 29.16
C SER A 475 17.23 -15.41 29.96
N HIS A 476 17.14 -14.17 29.47
CA HIS A 476 17.51 -12.99 30.25
C HIS A 476 16.52 -12.71 31.40
N ALA A 477 15.23 -12.94 31.22
CA ALA A 477 14.22 -12.73 32.27
C ALA A 477 14.33 -13.72 33.45
N SER A 478 14.97 -14.88 33.27
CA SER A 478 15.16 -15.90 34.33
C SER A 478 16.48 -15.77 35.11
N HIS A 479 17.34 -14.80 34.76
CA HIS A 479 18.63 -14.54 35.41
C HIS A 479 18.77 -13.13 36.01
N ALA A 480 17.68 -12.36 36.11
CA ALA A 480 17.69 -11.03 36.73
C ALA A 480 17.70 -11.13 38.27
N ASP A 481 18.88 -10.99 38.88
CA ASP A 481 19.05 -10.76 40.32
C ASP A 481 18.59 -9.32 40.67
N PRO A 482 17.89 -9.08 41.80
CA PRO A 482 17.18 -7.82 42.03
C PRO A 482 18.07 -6.72 42.62
N GLN A 483 19.16 -6.35 41.94
CA GLN A 483 20.00 -5.21 42.33
C GLN A 483 20.94 -4.69 41.21
N ASP A 484 20.39 -3.98 40.21
CA ASP A 484 21.10 -2.86 39.57
C ASP A 484 20.12 -1.90 38.85
N GLU A 485 19.79 -0.76 39.47
CA GLU A 485 19.00 0.31 38.84
C GLU A 485 19.92 1.39 38.25
N THR A 486 20.47 1.19 37.04
CA THR A 486 21.09 2.28 36.27
C THR A 486 20.72 2.29 34.78
N SER A 487 19.72 3.12 34.46
CA SER A 487 19.52 3.81 33.18
C SER A 487 19.72 3.05 31.85
N SER A 488 18.67 2.36 31.40
CA SER A 488 18.23 2.41 29.99
C SER A 488 16.82 3.00 29.94
N VAL A 489 16.59 4.00 29.07
CA VAL A 489 15.23 4.53 28.85
C VAL A 489 14.54 3.62 27.83
N ASP A 490 13.98 2.52 28.32
CA ASP A 490 13.16 1.62 27.51
C ASP A 490 11.81 2.25 27.17
N ILE A 491 11.63 2.59 25.90
CA ILE A 491 10.35 3.06 25.36
C ILE A 491 9.38 1.86 25.28
N PRO A 492 8.10 2.01 25.67
CA PRO A 492 7.19 0.86 25.76
C PRO A 492 7.06 0.05 24.47
N LEU A 493 7.42 -1.23 24.56
CA LEU A 493 7.30 -2.19 23.47
C LEU A 493 5.81 -2.44 23.13
N VAL A 494 5.32 -1.88 22.03
CA VAL A 494 4.01 -2.28 21.47
C VAL A 494 4.13 -3.69 20.92
N LYS A 495 3.75 -4.69 21.73
CA LYS A 495 3.67 -6.09 21.31
C LYS A 495 2.58 -6.25 20.24
N LEU A 496 2.98 -6.25 18.98
CA LEU A 496 2.10 -6.63 17.87
C LEU A 496 1.67 -8.10 18.04
N PRO A 497 0.38 -8.44 17.88
CA PRO A 497 -0.10 -9.80 18.04
C PRO A 497 0.44 -10.71 16.91
N LYS A 498 1.01 -11.86 17.29
CA LYS A 498 1.39 -12.91 16.33
C LYS A 498 0.15 -13.40 15.58
N ARG A 499 0.21 -13.39 14.24
CA ARG A 499 -0.80 -13.97 13.35
C ARG A 499 -0.31 -15.34 12.84
N PRO A 500 -1.19 -16.34 12.64
CA PRO A 500 -0.80 -17.61 12.01
C PRO A 500 -0.22 -17.40 10.60
N ALA A 501 0.64 -18.32 10.17
CA ALA A 501 1.28 -18.30 8.86
C ALA A 501 0.27 -18.29 7.69
N PRO A 502 0.61 -17.64 6.55
CA PRO A 502 -0.19 -17.76 5.33
C PRO A 502 -0.17 -19.21 4.82
N SER A 503 -1.33 -19.76 4.49
CA SER A 503 -1.45 -21.10 3.91
C SER A 503 -1.00 -21.09 2.45
N THR A 504 0.07 -21.82 2.12
CA THR A 504 0.72 -21.83 0.80
C THR A 504 0.01 -22.72 -0.25
N ASP A 505 -1.30 -22.54 -0.40
CA ASP A 505 -2.14 -23.21 -1.42
C ASP A 505 -1.95 -22.62 -2.84
N LEU A 506 -0.70 -22.67 -3.28
CA LEU A 506 -0.29 -22.63 -4.68
C LEU A 506 0.02 -24.07 -5.14
N ASN A 507 -1.03 -24.88 -5.34
CA ASN A 507 -0.94 -26.14 -6.09
C ASN A 507 -2.25 -26.46 -6.84
N PRO A 508 -2.22 -27.24 -7.94
CA PRO A 508 -3.33 -27.30 -8.89
C PRO A 508 -4.24 -28.53 -8.75
N GLY A 509 -5.52 -28.34 -9.10
CA GLY A 509 -6.37 -29.42 -9.63
C GLY A 509 -7.10 -30.29 -8.62
N GLY A 510 -8.28 -29.81 -8.18
CA GLY A 510 -9.27 -30.62 -7.48
C GLY A 510 -10.69 -30.25 -7.91
N GLN A 511 -11.23 -30.92 -8.93
CA GLN A 511 -12.66 -30.80 -9.27
C GLN A 511 -13.51 -31.49 -8.19
N GLN A 512 -13.86 -30.78 -7.11
CA GLN A 512 -14.97 -31.22 -6.27
C GLN A 512 -16.30 -30.87 -6.94
N THR A 513 -16.73 -31.78 -7.81
CA THR A 513 -18.13 -31.84 -8.24
C THR A 513 -18.99 -32.22 -7.03
N SER A 514 -19.84 -31.30 -6.58
CA SER A 514 -20.76 -31.58 -5.48
C SER A 514 -21.85 -32.55 -5.94
N LYS A 515 -21.62 -33.85 -5.72
CA LYS A 515 -22.64 -34.90 -5.83
C LYS A 515 -22.89 -35.51 -4.45
N ARG A 516 -23.94 -34.99 -3.81
CA ARG A 516 -24.97 -35.69 -3.02
C ARG A 516 -24.51 -36.97 -2.29
N SER A 517 -24.59 -36.94 -0.96
CA SER A 517 -25.01 -38.11 -0.18
C SER A 517 -26.31 -37.81 0.55
N ARG A 518 -27.28 -38.71 0.42
CA ARG A 518 -28.54 -38.78 1.19
C ARG A 518 -28.51 -40.09 1.95
N ASN A 519 -29.13 -40.12 3.14
CA ASN A 519 -29.99 -41.18 3.68
C ASN A 519 -30.42 -40.71 5.09
N HIS A 520 -31.73 -40.51 5.32
CA HIS A 520 -32.69 -41.45 5.96
C HIS A 520 -32.46 -41.54 7.50
N ASP A 521 -33.44 -41.42 8.39
CA ASP A 521 -34.91 -41.17 8.35
C ASP A 521 -35.30 -40.39 9.65
N THR A 522 -36.49 -39.82 9.89
CA THR A 522 -37.85 -40.42 9.92
C THR A 522 -38.95 -39.32 10.02
N THR A 523 -40.13 -39.59 9.44
CA THR A 523 -41.51 -39.22 9.87
C THR A 523 -41.75 -37.92 10.68
N ASN A 524 -42.73 -37.03 10.42
CA ASN A 524 -44.06 -37.12 9.77
C ASN A 524 -44.59 -35.66 9.55
N PHE A 525 -45.82 -35.28 9.16
CA PHE A 525 -47.10 -35.93 8.79
C PHE A 525 -47.95 -34.91 7.97
N SER A 526 -48.77 -35.35 6.99
CA SER A 526 -49.97 -34.65 6.44
C SER A 526 -49.77 -33.27 5.73
N SER A 527 -50.44 -32.90 4.63
CA SER A 527 -51.45 -33.53 3.75
C SER A 527 -51.43 -32.86 2.36
N SER A 528 -51.95 -33.55 1.34
CA SER A 528 -51.86 -33.17 -0.09
C SER A 528 -53.12 -32.41 -0.61
N PRO A 529 -53.49 -32.38 -1.91
CA PRO A 529 -53.26 -31.18 -2.74
C PRO A 529 -54.48 -30.72 -3.60
N LEU A 530 -54.37 -29.57 -4.28
CA LEU A 530 -55.05 -29.24 -5.55
C LEU A 530 -54.26 -28.12 -6.26
N SER A 531 -54.15 -27.92 -7.57
CA SER A 531 -54.36 -28.66 -8.83
C SER A 531 -54.81 -27.64 -9.90
N SER A 532 -53.84 -27.08 -10.63
CA SER A 532 -54.00 -26.58 -12.03
C SER A 532 -54.88 -25.30 -12.23
N PRO A 533 -55.06 -24.77 -13.47
CA PRO A 533 -54.06 -23.92 -14.15
C PRO A 533 -54.62 -22.58 -14.73
N LEU A 534 -53.74 -21.84 -15.46
CA LEU A 534 -53.99 -20.72 -16.41
C LEU A 534 -55.19 -20.96 -17.38
N PRO A 535 -55.74 -19.98 -18.16
CA PRO A 535 -55.18 -18.70 -18.69
C PRO A 535 -56.18 -17.48 -18.62
N PRO A 536 -56.01 -16.34 -19.34
CA PRO A 536 -54.95 -15.88 -20.25
C PRO A 536 -54.13 -14.65 -19.79
#